data_AF-A0A2A4W1C4-F1
#
_entry.id   AF-A0A2A4W1C4-F1
#
_cell.length_a   1.000
_cell.length_b   1.000
_cell.length_c   1.000
_cell.angle_alpha   90.00
_cell.angle_beta   90.00
_cell.angle_gamma   90.00
#
_symmetry.space_group_name_H-M   'P 1'
#
loop_
_entity.id
_entity.type
_entity.pdbx_description
1 polymer ?
#
loop_
_entity_poly.entity_id
_entity_poly.type
_entity_poly.pdbx_seq_one_letter_code
_entity_poly.pdbx_strand_id
1 'polypeptide(L)'
;MNKNRELAGFGTVKNRAIEEDPNNAGLWFQIAFIKAKEKNISYFRLALQQIISAPNFYDFYPDIIDAFNQALIEVGMYQDLPRRAVALGFTYSLSYPPMNNIISFCKEQAKENAELTQLCLDAGRRIAKDSTLIQFQQIGLAIQKAIYQVLDDKEAQQKIELINSSLNKFKHKYNEAKNLMMFDLELQQYWFEQLKLFGEKKALKQLHTEAVRLSANPNYSPCRK
;
A
#
# COMPACT_ATOMS: atom_id res chain seq x y z
N MET A 1 -34.91 0.28 8.38
CA MET A 1 -33.60 -0.34 8.14
C MET A 1 -32.57 0.35 9.01
N ASN A 2 -31.84 -0.42 9.81
CA ASN A 2 -31.15 0.04 11.02
C ASN A 2 -29.70 0.47 10.71
N LYS A 3 -29.41 1.78 10.77
CA LYS A 3 -28.07 2.39 10.55
C LYS A 3 -26.98 1.90 11.53
N ASN A 4 -27.36 1.15 12.56
CA ASN A 4 -26.46 0.66 13.60
C ASN A 4 -25.75 -0.68 13.27
N ARG A 5 -26.06 -1.34 12.14
CA ARG A 5 -25.37 -2.58 11.73
C ARG A 5 -24.12 -2.37 10.86
N GLU A 6 -23.98 -1.22 10.19
CA GLU A 6 -22.84 -0.97 9.28
C GLU A 6 -21.55 -0.50 9.98
N LEU A 7 -21.64 -0.04 11.23
CA LEU A 7 -20.48 0.44 12.00
C LEU A 7 -19.92 -0.58 13.00
N ALA A 8 -20.63 -1.68 13.26
CA ALA A 8 -20.22 -2.70 14.22
C ALA A 8 -19.12 -3.63 13.68
N GLY A 9 -19.02 -3.81 12.37
CA GLY A 9 -18.03 -4.69 11.73
C GLY A 9 -16.61 -4.10 11.67
N PHE A 10 -16.48 -2.80 11.38
CA PHE A 10 -15.15 -2.17 11.27
C PHE A 10 -14.51 -1.83 12.63
N GLY A 11 -15.31 -1.47 13.63
CA GLY A 11 -14.82 -1.22 14.99
C GLY A 11 -14.28 -2.48 15.70
N THR A 12 -14.87 -3.64 15.41
CA THR A 12 -14.48 -4.94 15.99
C THR A 12 -13.26 -5.55 15.30
N VAL A 13 -13.13 -5.39 13.97
CA VAL A 13 -11.93 -5.83 13.22
C VAL A 13 -10.70 -5.01 13.61
N LYS A 14 -10.84 -3.70 13.84
CA LYS A 14 -9.75 -2.85 14.29
C LYS A 14 -9.23 -3.24 15.68
N ASN A 15 -10.13 -3.52 16.63
CA ASN A 15 -9.73 -3.92 17.98
C ASN A 15 -9.07 -5.32 17.97
N ARG A 16 -9.57 -6.26 17.16
CA ARG A 16 -8.92 -7.56 16.96
C ARG A 16 -7.56 -7.45 16.28
N ALA A 17 -7.42 -6.61 15.26
CA ALA A 17 -6.14 -6.43 14.59
C ALA A 17 -5.06 -5.88 15.53
N ILE A 18 -5.42 -4.92 16.41
CA ILE A 18 -4.51 -4.36 17.44
C ILE A 18 -4.09 -5.43 18.46
N GLU A 19 -4.98 -6.36 18.79
CA GLU A 19 -4.73 -7.47 19.72
C GLU A 19 -3.92 -8.61 19.06
N GLU A 20 -4.08 -8.84 17.77
CA GLU A 20 -3.48 -9.97 17.05
C GLU A 20 -2.06 -9.71 16.53
N ASP A 21 -1.75 -8.47 16.11
CA ASP A 21 -0.41 -8.11 15.60
C ASP A 21 0.05 -6.71 16.05
N PRO A 22 0.20 -6.47 17.37
CA PRO A 22 0.59 -5.17 17.93
C PRO A 22 2.00 -4.75 17.51
N ASN A 23 2.81 -5.66 16.99
CA ASN A 23 4.20 -5.41 16.61
C ASN A 23 4.36 -5.02 15.13
N ASN A 24 3.26 -4.86 14.39
CA ASN A 24 3.28 -4.56 12.97
C ASN A 24 3.01 -3.10 12.64
N ALA A 25 4.03 -2.42 12.14
CA ALA A 25 3.97 -1.03 11.72
C ALA A 25 2.95 -0.78 10.59
N GLY A 26 2.71 -1.76 9.72
CA GLY A 26 1.74 -1.63 8.63
C GLY A 26 0.31 -1.51 9.14
N LEU A 27 -0.03 -2.26 10.18
CA LEU A 27 -1.33 -2.13 10.85
C LEU A 27 -1.47 -0.78 11.55
N TRP A 28 -0.45 -0.36 12.31
CA TRP A 28 -0.45 0.95 12.97
C TRP A 28 -0.54 2.10 11.98
N PHE A 29 0.00 1.94 10.77
CA PHE A 29 -0.18 2.90 9.69
C PHE A 29 -1.65 3.02 9.25
N GLN A 30 -2.38 1.91 9.12
CA GLN A 30 -3.83 1.94 8.84
C GLN A 30 -4.61 2.63 9.98
N ILE A 31 -4.22 2.38 11.23
CA ILE A 31 -4.83 3.03 12.39
C ILE A 31 -4.55 4.54 12.37
N ALA A 32 -3.31 4.95 12.11
CA ALA A 32 -2.94 6.35 11.99
C ALA A 32 -3.75 7.04 10.88
N PHE A 33 -3.94 6.37 9.74
CA PHE A 33 -4.79 6.88 8.66
C PHE A 33 -6.24 7.13 9.11
N ILE A 34 -6.87 6.15 9.76
CA ILE A 34 -8.24 6.28 10.29
C ILE A 34 -8.32 7.42 11.31
N LYS A 35 -7.34 7.51 12.22
CA LYS A 35 -7.34 8.50 13.29
C LYS A 35 -7.02 9.92 12.83
N ALA A 36 -6.22 10.07 11.77
CA ALA A 36 -6.04 11.36 11.10
C ALA A 36 -7.36 11.88 10.51
N LYS A 37 -8.15 11.00 9.87
CA LYS A 37 -9.48 11.36 9.35
C LYS A 37 -10.44 11.80 10.47
N GLU A 38 -10.40 11.13 11.60
CA GLU A 38 -11.20 11.47 12.79
C GLU A 38 -10.66 12.70 13.55
N LYS A 39 -9.51 13.26 13.16
CA LYS A 39 -8.78 14.32 13.89
C LYS A 39 -8.52 13.98 15.36
N ASN A 40 -8.36 12.69 15.68
CA ASN A 40 -8.10 12.22 17.04
C ASN A 40 -6.59 12.26 17.32
N ILE A 41 -6.12 13.41 17.83
CA ILE A 41 -4.68 13.66 18.07
C ILE A 41 -4.05 12.61 18.98
N SER A 42 -4.71 12.25 20.09
CA SER A 42 -4.14 11.34 21.09
C SER A 42 -3.89 9.95 20.52
N TYR A 43 -4.87 9.37 19.82
CA TYR A 43 -4.69 8.07 19.19
C TYR A 43 -3.81 8.13 17.94
N PHE A 44 -3.82 9.24 17.20
CA PHE A 44 -2.92 9.44 16.08
C PHE A 44 -1.46 9.42 16.53
N ARG A 45 -1.14 10.15 17.61
CA ARG A 45 0.18 10.16 18.23
C ARG A 45 0.64 8.76 18.63
N LEU A 46 -0.23 8.03 19.34
CA LEU A 46 0.04 6.65 19.73
C LEU A 46 0.36 5.79 18.50
N ALA A 47 -0.46 5.88 17.46
CA ALA A 47 -0.24 5.10 16.25
C ALA A 47 1.10 5.44 15.58
N LEU A 48 1.50 6.71 15.51
CA LEU A 48 2.82 7.10 14.99
C LEU A 48 3.97 6.50 15.81
N GLN A 49 3.89 6.56 17.13
CA GLN A 49 4.89 5.95 18.02
C GLN A 49 5.01 4.44 17.80
N GLN A 50 3.88 3.77 17.59
CA GLN A 50 3.85 2.34 17.30
C GLN A 50 4.41 2.01 15.91
N ILE A 51 4.13 2.81 14.87
CA ILE A 51 4.76 2.66 13.55
C ILE A 51 6.29 2.71 13.66
N ILE A 52 6.81 3.66 14.44
CA ILE A 52 8.26 3.88 14.59
C ILE A 52 8.92 2.71 15.34
N SER A 53 8.30 2.24 16.43
CA SER A 53 8.87 1.26 17.35
C SER A 53 8.64 -0.21 16.97
N ALA A 54 7.62 -0.49 16.17
CA ALA A 54 7.29 -1.83 15.71
C ALA A 54 8.49 -2.56 15.04
N PRO A 55 8.77 -3.83 15.39
CA PRO A 55 9.89 -4.57 14.80
C PRO A 55 9.64 -4.95 13.33
N ASN A 56 8.39 -5.19 12.92
CA ASN A 56 8.05 -5.59 11.55
C ASN A 56 7.15 -4.57 10.85
N PHE A 57 7.21 -4.57 9.52
CA PHE A 57 6.28 -3.85 8.66
C PHE A 57 5.68 -4.83 7.68
N TYR A 58 4.38 -5.09 7.80
CA TYR A 58 3.65 -5.96 6.89
C TYR A 58 2.34 -5.28 6.47
N ASP A 59 2.16 -5.10 5.16
CA ASP A 59 1.08 -4.29 4.58
C ASP A 59 -0.17 -5.08 4.21
N PHE A 60 -0.20 -6.40 4.45
CA PHE A 60 -1.33 -7.32 4.24
C PHE A 60 -1.91 -7.34 2.81
N TYR A 61 -1.27 -6.66 1.85
CA TYR A 61 -1.83 -6.50 0.52
C TYR A 61 -2.02 -7.81 -0.25
N PRO A 62 -1.08 -8.78 -0.19
CA PRO A 62 -1.31 -10.09 -0.79
C PRO A 62 -2.47 -10.84 -0.14
N ASP A 63 -2.62 -10.75 1.18
CA ASP A 63 -3.71 -11.42 1.90
C ASP A 63 -5.07 -10.80 1.57
N ILE A 64 -5.12 -9.48 1.40
CA ILE A 64 -6.34 -8.78 0.99
C ILE A 64 -6.74 -9.25 -0.43
N ILE A 65 -5.78 -9.39 -1.36
CA ILE A 65 -6.06 -9.94 -2.69
C ILE A 65 -6.61 -11.37 -2.59
N ASP A 66 -5.98 -12.23 -1.77
CA ASP A 66 -6.44 -13.60 -1.57
C ASP A 66 -7.84 -13.66 -0.97
N ALA A 67 -8.11 -12.88 0.08
CA ALA A 67 -9.41 -12.81 0.72
C ALA A 67 -10.50 -12.38 -0.25
N PHE A 68 -10.26 -11.35 -1.08
CA PHE A 68 -11.21 -10.95 -2.11
C PHE A 68 -11.37 -12.01 -3.19
N ASN A 69 -10.29 -12.63 -3.64
CA ASN A 69 -10.36 -13.71 -4.61
C ASN A 69 -11.19 -14.90 -4.09
N GLN A 70 -11.06 -15.26 -2.81
CA GLN A 70 -11.88 -16.31 -2.18
C GLN A 70 -13.35 -15.89 -2.06
N ALA A 71 -13.63 -14.67 -1.62
CA ALA A 71 -15.01 -14.16 -1.54
C ALA A 71 -15.71 -14.17 -2.91
N LEU A 72 -14.97 -13.90 -4.00
CA LEU A 72 -15.53 -14.00 -5.36
C LEU A 72 -15.88 -15.44 -5.76
N ILE A 73 -15.14 -16.44 -5.26
CA ILE A 73 -15.48 -17.86 -5.47
C ILE A 73 -16.79 -18.20 -4.76
N GLU A 74 -16.97 -17.74 -3.52
CA GLU A 74 -18.17 -18.01 -2.73
C GLU A 74 -19.45 -17.44 -3.37
N VAL A 75 -19.34 -16.33 -4.12
CA VAL A 75 -20.48 -15.74 -4.86
C VAL A 75 -20.61 -16.26 -6.30
N GLY A 76 -19.87 -17.29 -6.67
CA GLY A 76 -20.04 -18.04 -7.93
C GLY A 76 -19.17 -17.59 -9.11
N MET A 77 -18.16 -16.73 -8.91
CA MET A 77 -17.22 -16.35 -9.98
C MET A 77 -16.10 -17.39 -10.14
N TYR A 78 -16.35 -18.50 -10.83
CA TYR A 78 -15.36 -19.57 -10.95
C TYR A 78 -14.29 -19.37 -12.04
N GLN A 79 -14.49 -18.44 -12.97
CA GLN A 79 -13.50 -18.17 -14.04
C GLN A 79 -12.25 -17.49 -13.50
N ASP A 80 -11.11 -18.18 -13.53
CA ASP A 80 -9.89 -17.78 -12.83
C ASP A 80 -9.35 -16.41 -13.22
N LEU A 81 -9.07 -16.17 -14.51
CA LEU A 81 -8.43 -14.93 -14.96
C LEU A 81 -9.34 -13.70 -14.72
N PRO A 82 -10.63 -13.69 -15.13
CA PRO A 82 -11.53 -12.58 -14.81
C PRO A 82 -11.72 -12.36 -13.32
N ARG A 83 -11.88 -13.44 -12.53
CA ARG A 83 -12.02 -13.35 -11.06
C ARG A 83 -10.82 -12.67 -10.43
N ARG A 84 -9.61 -13.14 -10.73
CA ARG A 84 -8.37 -12.59 -10.18
C ARG A 84 -8.12 -11.16 -10.67
N ALA A 85 -8.44 -10.85 -11.92
CA ALA A 85 -8.38 -9.48 -12.44
C ALA A 85 -9.33 -8.53 -11.68
N VAL A 86 -10.55 -8.99 -11.36
CA VAL A 86 -11.49 -8.24 -10.53
C VAL A 86 -10.96 -8.07 -9.10
N ALA A 87 -10.41 -9.11 -8.48
CA ALA A 87 -9.80 -9.03 -7.15
C ALA A 87 -8.64 -8.01 -7.11
N LEU A 88 -7.72 -8.07 -8.08
CA LEU A 88 -6.64 -7.09 -8.22
C LEU A 88 -7.18 -5.67 -8.44
N GLY A 89 -8.15 -5.49 -9.33
CA GLY A 89 -8.75 -4.18 -9.62
C GLY A 89 -9.43 -3.58 -8.38
N PHE A 90 -10.20 -4.39 -7.65
CA PHE A 90 -10.89 -3.96 -6.44
C PHE A 90 -9.91 -3.59 -5.32
N THR A 91 -8.90 -4.44 -5.05
CA THR A 91 -7.88 -4.16 -4.02
C THR A 91 -7.04 -2.94 -4.35
N TYR A 92 -6.73 -2.71 -5.63
CA TYR A 92 -6.11 -1.46 -6.06
C TYR A 92 -7.01 -0.26 -5.75
N SER A 93 -8.32 -0.35 -6.00
CA SER A 93 -9.28 0.73 -5.66
C SER A 93 -9.41 0.98 -4.14
N LEU A 94 -9.33 -0.07 -3.31
CA LEU A 94 -9.33 0.04 -1.84
C LEU A 94 -8.03 0.57 -1.26
N SER A 95 -6.94 0.56 -2.02
CA SER A 95 -5.68 1.20 -1.63
C SER A 95 -5.68 2.71 -1.91
N TYR A 96 -6.78 3.23 -2.48
CA TYR A 96 -7.01 4.63 -2.88
C TYR A 96 -8.03 5.47 -2.05
N PRO A 97 -8.46 5.14 -0.81
CA PRO A 97 -9.13 6.14 0.03
C PRO A 97 -8.20 7.35 0.13
N PRO A 98 -8.71 8.58 0.33
CA PRO A 98 -7.87 9.78 0.24
C PRO A 98 -6.81 9.79 1.34
N MET A 99 -5.65 9.19 1.05
CA MET A 99 -4.40 9.15 1.81
C MET A 99 -3.93 10.58 2.14
N ASN A 100 -4.51 11.58 1.47
CA ASN A 100 -4.43 12.98 1.81
C ASN A 100 -4.79 13.28 3.27
N ASN A 101 -5.65 12.50 3.95
CA ASN A 101 -6.02 12.80 5.33
C ASN A 101 -4.80 12.77 6.27
N ILE A 102 -3.95 11.74 6.19
CA ILE A 102 -2.75 11.67 7.05
C ILE A 102 -1.71 12.71 6.64
N ILE A 103 -1.54 12.97 5.34
CA ILE A 103 -0.61 13.97 4.83
C ILE A 103 -1.01 15.38 5.29
N SER A 104 -2.28 15.75 5.07
CA SER A 104 -2.84 17.04 5.49
C SER A 104 -2.79 17.19 7.00
N PHE A 105 -3.13 16.14 7.76
CA PHE A 105 -3.09 16.21 9.21
C PHE A 105 -1.66 16.40 9.74
N CYS A 106 -0.68 15.65 9.24
CA CYS A 106 0.73 15.88 9.58
C CYS A 106 1.20 17.29 9.19
N LYS A 107 0.75 17.80 8.04
CA LYS A 107 1.06 19.18 7.59
C LYS A 107 0.44 20.25 8.49
N GLU A 108 -0.79 20.04 8.96
CA GLU A 108 -1.45 20.92 9.93
C GLU A 108 -0.69 20.93 11.26
N GLN A 109 -0.39 19.75 11.79
CA GLN A 109 0.37 19.63 13.05
C GLN A 109 1.79 20.21 12.95
N ALA A 110 2.39 20.18 11.76
CA ALA A 110 3.73 20.72 11.53
C ALA A 110 3.86 22.23 11.84
N LYS A 111 2.75 22.97 11.82
CA LYS A 111 2.73 24.42 12.08
C LYS A 111 2.79 24.77 13.58
N GLU A 112 2.30 23.87 14.42
CA GLU A 112 1.96 24.21 15.82
C GLU A 112 2.51 23.20 16.84
N ASN A 113 2.91 22.00 16.42
CA ASN A 113 3.27 20.92 17.32
C ASN A 113 4.56 20.19 16.89
N ALA A 114 5.70 20.66 17.39
CA ALA A 114 7.02 20.11 17.07
C ALA A 114 7.16 18.60 17.36
N GLU A 115 6.54 18.10 18.44
CA GLU A 115 6.54 16.67 18.78
C GLU A 115 5.86 15.85 17.69
N LEU A 116 4.65 16.24 17.27
CA LEU A 116 3.92 15.56 16.20
C LEU A 116 4.58 15.75 14.84
N THR A 117 5.23 16.88 14.59
CA THR A 117 6.06 17.09 13.39
C THR A 117 7.12 16.00 13.28
N GLN A 118 7.87 15.78 14.36
CA GLN A 118 8.95 14.80 14.40
C GLN A 118 8.41 13.38 14.28
N LEU A 119 7.34 13.05 14.99
CA LEU A 119 6.69 11.73 14.89
C LEU A 119 6.19 11.45 13.46
N CYS A 120 5.58 12.43 12.79
CA CYS A 120 5.15 12.27 11.41
C CYS A 120 6.34 12.10 10.45
N LEU A 121 7.46 12.82 10.66
CA LEU A 121 8.68 12.63 9.86
C LEU A 121 9.24 11.22 10.03
N ASP A 122 9.38 10.75 11.26
CA ASP A 122 9.97 9.44 11.56
C ASP A 122 9.07 8.29 11.10
N ALA A 123 7.75 8.39 11.31
CA ALA A 123 6.80 7.44 10.75
C ALA A 123 6.84 7.46 9.20
N GLY A 124 6.88 8.65 8.59
CA GLY A 124 7.00 8.81 7.14
C GLY A 124 8.26 8.15 6.58
N ARG A 125 9.40 8.29 7.26
CA ARG A 125 10.67 7.62 6.92
C ARG A 125 10.55 6.10 7.04
N ARG A 126 9.95 5.61 8.13
CA ARG A 126 9.72 4.18 8.36
C ARG A 126 8.89 3.56 7.23
N ILE A 127 7.75 4.18 6.91
CA ILE A 127 6.85 3.73 5.84
C ILE A 127 7.56 3.75 4.48
N ALA A 128 8.29 4.84 4.18
CA ALA A 128 9.03 5.00 2.92
C ALA A 128 10.12 3.94 2.71
N LYS A 129 10.72 3.46 3.80
CA LYS A 129 11.82 2.50 3.78
C LYS A 129 11.34 1.05 3.76
N ASP A 130 10.38 0.72 4.63
CA ASP A 130 10.14 -0.67 5.01
C ASP A 130 8.85 -1.27 4.40
N SER A 131 7.94 -0.46 3.86
CA SER A 131 6.78 -1.02 3.17
C SER A 131 7.19 -1.83 1.94
N THR A 132 6.51 -2.95 1.71
CA THR A 132 6.75 -3.79 0.54
C THR A 132 6.05 -3.27 -0.71
N LEU A 133 5.08 -2.36 -0.53
CA LEU A 133 4.36 -1.68 -1.60
C LEU A 133 4.98 -0.33 -1.95
N ILE A 134 5.21 -0.11 -3.24
CA ILE A 134 5.70 1.16 -3.77
C ILE A 134 4.73 2.29 -3.44
N GLN A 135 3.43 2.04 -3.51
CA GLN A 135 2.42 3.08 -3.21
C GLN A 135 2.53 3.59 -1.76
N PHE A 136 2.70 2.70 -0.79
CA PHE A 136 2.88 3.09 0.61
C PHE A 136 4.22 3.78 0.82
N GLN A 137 5.28 3.34 0.14
CA GLN A 137 6.54 4.07 0.15
C GLN A 137 6.37 5.52 -0.32
N GLN A 138 5.61 5.73 -1.41
CA GLN A 138 5.30 7.07 -1.93
C GLN A 138 4.49 7.91 -0.93
N ILE A 139 3.59 7.30 -0.15
CA ILE A 139 2.86 8.00 0.91
C ILE A 139 3.81 8.43 2.04
N GLY A 140 4.72 7.56 2.47
CA GLY A 140 5.75 7.91 3.46
C GLY A 140 6.61 9.10 3.00
N LEU A 141 6.96 9.15 1.72
CA LEU A 141 7.65 10.29 1.09
C LEU A 141 6.78 11.55 1.04
N ALA A 142 5.49 11.41 0.70
CA ALA A 142 4.56 12.53 0.64
C ALA A 142 4.32 13.19 2.00
N ILE A 143 4.24 12.40 3.09
CA ILE A 143 4.19 12.90 4.47
C ILE A 143 5.43 13.76 4.76
N GLN A 144 6.62 13.23 4.48
CA GLN A 144 7.87 13.96 4.68
C GLN A 144 7.93 15.25 3.88
N LYS A 145 7.58 15.20 2.59
CA LYS A 145 7.56 16.38 1.71
C LYS A 145 6.62 17.47 2.23
N ALA A 146 5.41 17.09 2.69
CA ALA A 146 4.44 18.03 3.20
C ALA A 146 4.92 18.76 4.46
N ILE A 147 5.68 18.08 5.32
CA ILE A 147 6.28 18.66 6.53
C ILE A 147 7.45 19.58 6.16
N TYR A 148 8.39 19.12 5.32
CA TYR A 148 9.52 19.94 4.90
C TYR A 148 9.10 21.20 4.14
N GLN A 149 7.93 21.18 3.48
CA GLN A 149 7.32 22.39 2.91
C GLN A 149 6.93 23.41 3.98
N VAL A 150 6.40 22.97 5.13
CA VAL A 150 6.03 23.86 6.24
C VAL A 150 7.28 24.40 6.95
N LEU A 151 8.32 23.58 7.06
CA LEU A 151 9.60 23.96 7.67
C LEU A 151 10.52 24.76 6.72
N ASP A 152 10.09 25.02 5.48
CA ASP A 152 10.87 25.63 4.40
C ASP A 152 12.23 24.97 4.11
N ASP A 153 12.37 23.67 4.40
CA ASP A 153 13.58 22.89 4.13
C ASP A 153 13.59 22.46 2.65
N LYS A 154 14.17 23.31 1.79
CA LYS A 154 14.26 23.05 0.35
C LYS A 154 15.16 21.87 0.00
N GLU A 155 16.23 21.66 0.77
CA GLU A 155 17.18 20.58 0.50
C GLU A 155 16.53 19.22 0.73
N ALA A 156 15.83 19.06 1.85
CA ALA A 156 15.09 17.83 2.15
C ALA A 156 13.97 17.59 1.13
N GLN A 157 13.26 18.63 0.70
CA GLN A 157 12.25 18.52 -0.37
C GLN A 157 12.84 17.98 -1.69
N GLN A 158 14.01 18.49 -2.10
CA GLN A 158 14.69 18.00 -3.31
C GLN A 158 15.10 16.53 -3.19
N LYS A 159 15.65 16.11 -2.03
CA LYS A 159 15.99 14.71 -1.78
C LYS A 159 14.76 13.80 -1.91
N ILE A 160 13.63 14.18 -1.33
CA ILE A 160 12.38 13.41 -1.43
C ILE A 160 11.89 13.32 -2.89
N GLU A 161 11.99 14.40 -3.66
CA GLU A 161 11.57 14.40 -5.06
C GLU A 161 12.42 13.46 -5.92
N LEU A 162 13.73 13.41 -5.70
CA LEU A 162 14.63 12.49 -6.40
C LEU A 162 14.26 11.03 -6.12
N ILE A 163 13.98 10.69 -4.85
CA ILE A 163 13.56 9.33 -4.48
C ILE A 163 12.21 9.00 -5.13
N ASN A 164 11.23 9.90 -5.06
CA ASN A 164 9.92 9.69 -5.66
C ASN A 164 9.99 9.55 -7.19
N SER A 165 10.83 10.34 -7.85
CA SER A 165 11.10 10.24 -9.29
C SER A 165 11.70 8.88 -9.65
N SER A 166 12.64 8.37 -8.85
CA SER A 166 13.19 7.02 -9.04
C SER A 166 12.12 5.93 -8.90
N LEU A 167 11.19 6.05 -7.94
CA LEU A 167 10.08 5.11 -7.79
C LEU A 167 9.11 5.17 -8.99
N ASN A 168 8.82 6.36 -9.51
CA ASN A 168 7.99 6.52 -10.69
C ASN A 168 8.62 5.91 -11.94
N LYS A 169 9.92 6.16 -12.17
CA LYS A 169 10.68 5.53 -13.26
C LYS A 169 10.68 4.00 -13.12
N PHE A 170 10.83 3.50 -11.89
CA PHE A 170 10.75 2.07 -11.61
C PHE A 170 9.38 1.50 -11.98
N LYS A 171 8.27 2.11 -11.54
CA LYS A 171 6.91 1.68 -11.90
C LYS A 171 6.72 1.66 -13.41
N HIS A 172 7.09 2.75 -14.07
CA HIS A 172 6.93 2.90 -15.53
C HIS A 172 7.67 1.81 -16.30
N LYS A 173 8.90 1.49 -15.90
CA LYS A 173 9.72 0.43 -16.53
C LYS A 173 9.01 -0.93 -16.60
N TYR A 174 8.16 -1.26 -15.64
CA TYR A 174 7.52 -2.58 -15.55
C TYR A 174 6.04 -2.56 -15.94
N ASN A 175 5.51 -1.42 -16.44
CA ASN A 175 4.11 -1.30 -16.81
C ASN A 175 3.68 -2.28 -17.92
N GLU A 176 4.53 -2.51 -18.92
CA GLU A 176 4.21 -3.44 -20.01
C GLU A 176 3.98 -4.86 -19.51
N ALA A 177 4.86 -5.35 -18.63
CA ALA A 177 4.73 -6.67 -18.03
C ALA A 177 3.48 -6.77 -17.12
N LYS A 178 3.17 -5.70 -16.38
CA LYS A 178 1.90 -5.61 -15.61
C LYS A 178 0.68 -5.64 -16.51
N ASN A 179 0.72 -4.98 -17.67
CA ASN A 179 -0.39 -4.99 -18.60
C ASN A 179 -0.58 -6.40 -19.20
N LEU A 180 0.52 -7.05 -19.58
CA LEU A 180 0.49 -8.41 -20.12
C LEU A 180 -0.12 -9.42 -19.12
N MET A 181 0.23 -9.33 -17.83
CA MET A 181 -0.32 -10.24 -16.80
C MET A 181 -1.85 -10.12 -16.65
N MET A 182 -2.48 -9.04 -17.12
CA MET A 182 -3.94 -8.92 -17.07
C MET A 182 -4.65 -9.84 -18.07
N PHE A 183 -3.91 -10.34 -19.07
CA PHE A 183 -4.42 -11.23 -20.12
C PHE A 183 -3.87 -12.65 -19.99
N ASP A 184 -2.88 -12.88 -19.13
CA ASP A 184 -2.19 -14.14 -18.98
C ASP A 184 -2.26 -14.64 -17.53
N LEU A 185 -2.97 -15.75 -17.33
CA LEU A 185 -3.19 -16.33 -16.00
C LEU A 185 -1.90 -16.81 -15.35
N GLU A 186 -0.96 -17.37 -16.12
CA GLU A 186 0.30 -17.89 -15.59
C GLU A 186 1.18 -16.75 -15.10
N LEU A 187 1.29 -15.66 -15.87
CA LEU A 187 1.99 -14.45 -15.45
C LEU A 187 1.35 -13.80 -14.23
N GLN A 188 0.01 -13.77 -14.17
CA GLN A 188 -0.69 -13.21 -13.02
C GLN A 188 -0.44 -14.02 -11.74
N GLN A 189 -0.52 -15.34 -11.83
CA GLN A 189 -0.21 -16.24 -10.71
C GLN A 189 1.25 -16.11 -10.29
N TYR A 190 2.16 -16.12 -11.26
CA TYR A 190 3.59 -15.96 -11.01
C TYR A 190 3.90 -14.65 -10.27
N TRP A 191 3.39 -13.53 -10.76
CA TRP A 191 3.55 -12.23 -10.10
C TRP A 191 3.02 -12.24 -8.67
N PHE A 192 1.86 -12.84 -8.45
CA PHE A 192 1.22 -12.88 -7.14
C PHE A 192 2.01 -13.71 -6.13
N GLU A 193 2.56 -14.86 -6.55
CA GLU A 193 3.46 -15.65 -5.70
C GLU A 193 4.76 -14.89 -5.37
N GLN A 194 5.33 -14.18 -6.35
CA GLN A 194 6.51 -13.35 -6.08
C GLN A 194 6.20 -12.17 -5.15
N LEU A 195 4.99 -11.61 -5.24
CA LEU A 195 4.52 -10.53 -4.38
C LEU A 195 4.45 -10.99 -2.92
N LYS A 196 3.88 -12.18 -2.65
CA LYS A 196 3.82 -12.77 -1.31
C LYS A 196 5.20 -12.98 -0.69
N LEU A 197 6.14 -13.49 -1.49
CA LEU A 197 7.46 -13.88 -1.00
C LEU A 197 8.41 -12.70 -0.82
N PHE A 198 8.30 -11.67 -1.68
CA PHE A 198 9.37 -10.69 -1.82
C PHE A 198 8.91 -9.23 -1.89
N GLY A 199 7.60 -8.96 -1.93
CA GLY A 199 7.07 -7.62 -2.10
C GLY A 199 7.11 -7.09 -3.55
N GLU A 200 6.48 -5.94 -3.76
CA GLU A 200 6.10 -5.45 -5.09
C GLU A 200 7.30 -5.22 -6.01
N LYS A 201 8.39 -4.62 -5.49
CA LYS A 201 9.57 -4.31 -6.33
C LYS A 201 10.20 -5.56 -6.92
N LYS A 202 10.37 -6.62 -6.14
CA LYS A 202 10.99 -7.86 -6.64
C LYS A 202 10.01 -8.64 -7.51
N ALA A 203 8.74 -8.67 -7.14
CA ALA A 203 7.68 -9.24 -7.96
C ALA A 203 7.61 -8.62 -9.36
N LEU A 204 7.70 -7.29 -9.49
CA LEU A 204 7.70 -6.61 -10.78
C LEU A 204 8.93 -6.92 -11.63
N LYS A 205 10.11 -7.02 -11.02
CA LYS A 205 11.35 -7.42 -11.73
C LYS A 205 11.24 -8.85 -12.26
N GLN A 206 10.73 -9.76 -11.45
CA GLN A 206 10.58 -11.16 -11.82
C GLN A 206 9.50 -11.32 -12.88
N LEU A 207 8.34 -10.68 -12.71
CA LEU A 207 7.29 -10.65 -13.73
C LEU A 207 7.81 -10.18 -15.08
N HIS A 208 8.61 -9.10 -15.10
CA HIS A 208 9.19 -8.61 -16.35
C HIS A 208 10.20 -9.59 -16.97
N THR A 209 11.04 -10.21 -16.15
CA THR A 209 11.98 -11.24 -16.62
C THR A 209 11.22 -12.39 -17.28
N GLU A 210 10.13 -12.83 -16.66
CA GLU A 210 9.29 -13.91 -17.17
C GLU A 210 8.50 -13.50 -18.43
N ALA A 211 7.94 -12.29 -18.46
CA ALA A 211 7.28 -11.74 -19.63
C ALA A 211 8.21 -11.66 -20.85
N VAL A 212 9.46 -11.24 -20.66
CA VAL A 212 10.48 -11.21 -21.73
C VAL A 212 10.79 -12.63 -22.21
N ARG A 213 10.97 -13.58 -21.29
CA ARG A 213 11.22 -14.99 -21.61
C ARG A 213 10.09 -15.58 -22.45
N LEU A 214 8.84 -15.35 -22.06
CA LEU A 214 7.66 -15.83 -22.81
C LEU A 214 7.52 -15.13 -24.17
N SER A 215 7.76 -13.82 -24.25
CA SER A 215 7.67 -13.06 -25.51
C SER A 215 8.71 -13.49 -26.55
N ALA A 216 9.82 -14.10 -26.12
CA ALA A 216 10.81 -14.69 -27.03
C ALA A 216 10.36 -16.03 -27.64
N ASN A 217 9.30 -16.65 -27.14
CA ASN A 217 8.75 -17.90 -27.67
C ASN A 217 7.75 -17.59 -28.82
N PRO A 218 8.02 -18.03 -30.06
CA PRO A 218 7.13 -17.79 -31.21
C PRO A 218 5.71 -18.35 -31.05
N ASN A 219 5.53 -19.34 -30.18
CA ASN A 219 4.23 -19.97 -29.91
C ASN A 219 3.46 -19.32 -28.76
N TYR A 220 4.01 -18.28 -28.13
CA TYR A 220 3.35 -17.61 -27.03
C TYR A 220 2.19 -16.74 -27.54
N SER A 221 0.98 -17.02 -27.07
CA SER A 221 -0.24 -16.30 -27.43
C SER A 221 -1.03 -15.93 -26.17
N PRO A 222 -0.71 -14.78 -25.54
CA PRO A 222 -1.34 -14.37 -24.28
C PRO A 222 -2.82 -14.01 -24.44
N CYS A 223 -3.19 -13.45 -25.60
CA CYS A 223 -4.57 -13.15 -25.93
C CYS A 223 -5.18 -14.35 -26.67
N ARG A 224 -5.73 -15.32 -25.92
CA ARG A 224 -6.54 -16.38 -26.54
C ARG A 224 -7.74 -15.74 -27.26
N LYS A 225 -7.95 -16.12 -28.52
CA LYS A 225 -9.12 -15.71 -29.32
C LYS A 225 -10.41 -16.30 -28.77
#